data_AF-A0A1G2EJS5-F1
#
_entry.id   AF-A0A1G2EJS5-F1
#
_cell.length_a   1.000
_cell.length_b   1.000
_cell.length_c   1.000
_cell.angle_alpha   90.00
_cell.angle_beta   90.00
_cell.angle_gamma   90.00
#
_symmetry.space_group_name_H-M   'P 1'
#
loop_
_entity.id
_entity.type
_entity.pdbx_description
1 polymer ?
#
loop_
_entity_poly.entity_id
_entity_poly.type
_entity_poly.pdbx_seq_one_letter_code
_entity_poly.pdbx_strand_id
1 'polypeptide(L)'
;MIPIIKKIPNKIEQSLWVKDLAERIGTREENVLEELEKIEIAGQEPYFQEATEPAVEEIASSPLVVNTRQGLMEERLVILALRAPKNLDIIQDSDFGFLTPHIVDMISFLRQKEKGKDVLVQNFSSDLAKRLEYLSIKSEAEIALATPEDPAKKKMDWMKKSEAEEIEEEFRACLREIKTAAFKNKLDEISQKIKEAEVGKNPEMVLRLMKEFNDFSKQKTDLEII
;
A
#
# COMPACT_ATOMS: atom_id res chain seq x y z
N MET A 1 6.94 25.70 -4.80
CA MET A 1 6.62 24.60 -5.74
C MET A 1 7.83 24.18 -6.57
N ILE A 2 8.60 25.12 -7.13
CA ILE A 2 9.80 24.84 -7.95
C ILE A 2 10.84 23.91 -7.24
N PRO A 3 11.16 24.06 -5.94
CA PRO A 3 12.11 23.16 -5.26
C PRO A 3 11.63 21.70 -5.15
N ILE A 4 10.32 21.46 -5.22
CA ILE A 4 9.72 20.12 -5.14
C ILE A 4 9.84 19.43 -6.51
N ILE A 5 9.58 20.17 -7.60
CA ILE A 5 9.73 19.69 -8.97
C ILE A 5 11.18 19.32 -9.28
N LYS A 6 12.16 20.07 -8.75
CA LYS A 6 13.60 19.72 -8.87
C LYS A 6 13.95 18.39 -8.22
N LYS A 7 13.25 18.01 -7.16
CA LYS A 7 13.48 16.76 -6.41
C LYS A 7 12.88 15.52 -7.08
N ILE A 8 12.12 15.67 -8.18
CA ILE A 8 11.53 14.54 -8.91
C ILE A 8 12.63 13.86 -9.75
N PRO A 9 13.01 12.60 -9.45
CA PRO A 9 14.08 11.91 -10.17
C PRO A 9 13.64 11.49 -11.59
N ASN A 10 12.33 11.33 -11.83
CA ASN A 10 11.78 10.97 -13.13
C ASN A 10 11.65 12.22 -14.02
N LYS A 11 12.43 12.27 -15.12
CA LYS A 11 12.46 13.38 -16.07
C LYS A 11 11.17 13.59 -16.85
N ILE A 12 10.41 12.51 -17.09
CA ILE A 12 9.11 12.57 -17.79
C ILE A 12 8.07 13.17 -16.86
N GLU A 13 8.02 12.71 -15.62
CA GLU A 13 7.13 13.28 -14.61
C GLU A 13 7.50 14.74 -14.33
N GLN A 14 8.79 15.05 -14.17
CA GLN A 14 9.28 16.42 -14.06
C GLN A 14 8.82 17.29 -15.24
N SER A 15 8.83 16.78 -16.47
CA SER A 15 8.36 17.53 -17.64
C SER A 15 6.84 17.78 -17.63
N LEU A 16 6.03 16.83 -17.14
CA LEU A 16 4.60 17.01 -16.94
C LEU A 16 4.31 18.09 -15.88
N TRP A 17 5.02 18.04 -14.75
CA TRP A 17 4.89 19.05 -13.70
C TRP A 17 5.40 20.44 -14.13
N VAL A 18 6.44 20.50 -14.97
CA VAL A 18 6.94 21.75 -15.56
C VAL A 18 5.90 22.34 -16.50
N LYS A 19 5.28 21.52 -17.34
CA LYS A 19 4.20 21.93 -18.25
C LYS A 19 2.98 22.47 -17.49
N ASP A 20 2.48 21.71 -16.51
CA ASP A 20 1.34 22.11 -15.68
C ASP A 20 1.64 23.39 -14.88
N LEU A 21 2.88 23.53 -14.38
CA LEU A 21 3.30 24.73 -13.67
C LEU A 21 3.38 25.94 -14.59
N ALA A 22 3.96 25.78 -15.79
CA ALA A 22 4.10 26.83 -16.80
C ALA A 22 2.74 27.38 -17.24
N GLU A 23 1.78 26.49 -17.48
CA GLU A 23 0.40 26.85 -17.84
C GLU A 23 -0.31 27.61 -16.71
N ARG A 24 -0.15 27.15 -15.46
CA ARG A 24 -0.76 27.80 -14.28
C ARG A 24 -0.23 29.20 -14.00
N ILE A 25 1.05 29.44 -14.23
CA ILE A 25 1.68 30.75 -13.98
C ILE A 25 1.75 31.63 -15.24
N GLY A 26 1.27 31.14 -16.37
CA GLY A 26 1.25 31.86 -17.65
C GLY A 26 2.65 32.21 -18.18
N THR A 27 3.64 31.33 -17.97
CA THR A 27 5.02 31.53 -18.45
C THR A 27 5.42 30.40 -19.40
N ARG A 28 6.53 30.57 -20.13
CA ARG A 28 7.07 29.53 -21.02
C ARG A 28 7.79 28.45 -20.21
N GLU A 29 7.64 27.19 -20.60
CA GLU A 29 8.30 26.03 -19.95
C GLU A 29 9.82 26.24 -19.81
N GLU A 30 10.45 26.84 -20.83
CA GLU A 30 11.86 27.22 -20.86
C GLU A 30 12.26 28.09 -19.66
N ASN A 31 11.43 29.08 -19.30
CA ASN A 31 11.68 29.96 -18.16
C ASN A 31 11.58 29.21 -16.82
N VAL A 32 10.71 28.21 -16.72
CA VAL A 32 10.56 27.38 -15.52
C VAL A 32 11.78 26.47 -15.35
N LEU A 33 12.31 25.94 -16.45
CA LEU A 33 13.53 25.13 -16.47
C LEU A 33 14.76 25.94 -16.07
N GLU A 34 14.91 27.16 -16.58
CA GLU A 34 16.00 28.05 -16.18
C GLU A 34 15.95 28.39 -14.68
N GLU A 35 14.76 28.65 -14.12
CA GLU A 35 14.59 28.90 -12.69
C GLU A 35 14.82 27.62 -11.84
N LEU A 36 14.51 26.43 -12.37
CA LEU A 36 14.85 25.15 -11.73
C LEU A 36 16.38 24.95 -11.64
N GLU A 37 17.13 25.34 -12.67
CA GLU A 37 18.58 25.20 -12.70
C GLU A 37 19.28 26.17 -11.73
N LYS A 38 18.82 27.43 -11.67
CA LYS A 38 19.38 28.50 -10.81
C LYS A 38 19.19 28.27 -9.31
N ILE A 39 18.29 27.38 -8.90
CA ILE A 39 18.10 27.06 -7.48
C ILE A 39 19.28 26.19 -7.01
N GLU A 40 20.28 26.83 -6.42
CA GLU A 40 21.22 26.16 -5.53
C GLU A 40 20.46 25.82 -4.24
N ILE A 41 20.19 24.52 -4.01
CA ILE A 41 19.57 24.06 -2.77
C ILE A 41 20.65 24.15 -1.69
N ALA A 42 20.84 25.35 -1.15
CA ALA A 42 21.75 25.62 -0.05
C ALA A 42 21.19 24.99 1.23
N GLY A 43 21.91 24.00 1.74
CA GLY A 43 21.62 23.36 3.03
C GLY A 43 20.64 22.20 2.94
N GLN A 44 21.13 21.04 2.52
CA GLN A 44 20.98 19.82 3.33
C GLN A 44 21.98 18.76 2.84
N GLU A 45 22.70 18.25 3.84
CA GLU A 45 23.64 17.13 3.84
C GLU A 45 23.16 15.89 3.07
N PRO A 46 24.09 15.01 2.68
CA PRO A 46 23.80 13.81 1.90
C PRO A 46 22.85 12.87 2.66
N TYR A 47 21.56 13.01 2.39
CA TYR A 47 20.53 12.01 2.70
C TYR A 47 20.22 11.18 1.44
N PHE A 48 21.28 10.77 0.75
CA PHE A 48 21.34 9.43 0.20
C PHE A 48 22.06 8.59 1.25
N GLN A 49 21.34 8.16 2.27
CA GLN A 49 21.63 6.84 2.78
C GLN A 49 21.06 5.90 1.73
N GLU A 50 21.93 5.32 0.90
CA GLU A 50 21.86 3.87 0.77
C GLU A 50 21.61 3.35 2.19
N ALA A 51 20.40 2.86 2.45
CA ALA A 51 20.21 2.01 3.60
C ALA A 51 20.94 0.70 3.29
N THR A 52 22.28 0.72 3.33
CA THR A 52 22.97 -0.29 4.11
C THR A 52 22.38 -0.14 5.51
N GLU A 53 21.44 -1.02 5.81
CA GLU A 53 20.91 -1.20 7.16
C GLU A 53 22.12 -1.19 8.12
N PRO A 54 22.11 -0.36 9.18
CA PRO A 54 23.02 -0.63 10.27
C PRO A 54 22.74 -2.06 10.71
N ALA A 55 23.78 -2.87 10.77
CA ALA A 55 23.72 -4.22 11.27
C ALA A 55 22.97 -4.21 12.61
N VAL A 56 21.68 -4.56 12.56
CA VAL A 56 20.93 -5.01 13.72
C VAL A 56 21.34 -6.47 13.89
N GLU A 57 22.59 -6.64 14.31
CA GLU A 57 23.04 -7.92 14.83
C GLU A 57 22.13 -8.28 16.01
N GLU A 58 21.59 -9.48 15.92
CA GLU A 58 20.96 -10.24 17.01
C GLU A 58 19.52 -9.95 17.45
N ILE A 59 18.56 -9.75 16.52
CA ILE A 59 17.20 -10.34 16.71
C ILE A 59 16.58 -10.85 15.38
N ALA A 60 17.27 -10.71 14.24
CA ALA A 60 16.74 -11.02 12.90
C ALA A 60 16.73 -12.52 12.50
N SER A 61 16.52 -13.45 13.44
CA SER A 61 16.46 -14.89 13.13
C SER A 61 15.04 -15.44 12.98
N SER A 62 14.03 -14.59 12.80
CA SER A 62 12.70 -15.03 12.37
C SER A 62 12.39 -14.48 10.96
N PRO A 63 12.20 -15.34 9.94
CA PRO A 63 11.86 -14.93 8.57
C PRO A 63 10.44 -14.33 8.42
N LEU A 64 9.81 -13.91 9.52
CA LEU A 64 8.36 -13.71 9.62
C LEU A 64 7.92 -12.26 9.82
N VAL A 65 8.83 -11.31 10.03
CA VAL A 65 8.49 -9.89 10.20
C VAL A 65 8.97 -9.10 8.99
N VAL A 66 8.12 -9.05 7.97
CA VAL A 66 8.32 -8.14 6.85
C VAL A 66 7.89 -6.75 7.32
N ASN A 67 8.82 -5.97 7.88
CA ASN A 67 8.62 -4.56 8.28
C ASN A 67 8.49 -3.62 7.06
N THR A 68 7.77 -4.05 6.03
CA THR A 68 7.39 -3.17 4.93
C THR A 68 6.08 -2.51 5.26
N ARG A 69 5.87 -1.29 4.75
CA ARG A 69 4.58 -0.59 4.87
C ARG A 69 3.41 -1.46 4.40
N GLN A 70 3.59 -2.24 3.34
CA GLN A 70 2.60 -3.19 2.84
C GLN A 70 2.34 -4.31 3.86
N GLY A 71 3.39 -4.93 4.41
CA GLY A 71 3.25 -5.98 5.42
C GLY A 71 2.48 -5.52 6.66
N LEU A 72 2.71 -4.29 7.13
CA LEU A 72 1.95 -3.70 8.24
C LEU A 72 0.48 -3.50 7.91
N MET A 73 0.16 -3.03 6.69
CA MET A 73 -1.23 -2.86 6.25
C MET A 73 -1.94 -4.21 6.08
N GLU A 74 -1.26 -5.21 5.56
CA GLU A 74 -1.78 -6.56 5.40
C GLU A 74 -2.03 -7.24 6.76
N GLU A 75 -1.11 -7.10 7.72
CA GLU A 75 -1.34 -7.57 9.09
C GLU A 75 -2.53 -6.88 9.74
N ARG A 76 -2.64 -5.55 9.58
CA ARG A 76 -3.77 -4.79 10.10
C ARG A 76 -5.09 -5.26 9.48
N LEU A 77 -5.11 -5.50 8.17
CA LEU A 77 -6.26 -6.05 7.46
C LEU A 77 -6.72 -7.39 8.06
N VAL A 78 -5.79 -8.30 8.37
CA VAL A 78 -6.11 -9.58 9.00
C VAL A 78 -6.63 -9.40 10.43
N ILE A 79 -6.03 -8.52 11.24
CA ILE A 79 -6.50 -8.23 12.60
C ILE A 79 -7.94 -7.72 12.57
N LEU A 80 -8.25 -6.79 11.66
CA LEU A 80 -9.59 -6.26 11.48
C LEU A 80 -10.59 -7.34 11.01
N ALA A 81 -10.17 -8.25 10.13
CA ALA A 81 -10.99 -9.42 9.74
C ALA A 81 -11.26 -10.37 10.91
N LEU A 82 -10.29 -10.57 11.81
CA LEU A 82 -10.48 -11.39 13.02
C LEU A 82 -11.48 -10.76 13.98
N ARG A 83 -11.48 -9.42 14.10
CA ARG A 83 -12.42 -8.66 14.94
C ARG A 83 -13.83 -8.60 14.37
N ALA A 84 -13.94 -8.39 13.05
CA ALA A 84 -15.20 -8.30 12.34
C ALA A 84 -15.17 -9.21 11.10
N PRO A 85 -15.45 -10.52 11.24
CA PRO A 85 -15.38 -11.48 10.13
C PRO A 85 -16.21 -11.11 8.91
N LYS A 86 -17.36 -10.44 9.10
CA LYS A 86 -18.21 -9.96 7.99
C LYS A 86 -17.49 -9.04 7.00
N ASN A 87 -16.41 -8.39 7.41
CA ASN A 87 -15.62 -7.56 6.50
C ASN A 87 -14.91 -8.38 5.41
N LEU A 88 -14.80 -9.70 5.56
CA LEU A 88 -14.28 -10.61 4.53
C LEU A 88 -15.10 -10.60 3.24
N ASP A 89 -16.38 -10.20 3.31
CA ASP A 89 -17.27 -10.03 2.15
C ASP A 89 -16.93 -8.78 1.33
N ILE A 90 -16.21 -7.81 1.92
CA ILE A 90 -15.76 -6.59 1.21
C ILE A 90 -14.67 -6.94 0.20
N ILE A 91 -13.82 -7.92 0.50
CA ILE A 91 -12.71 -8.36 -0.35
C ILE A 91 -13.26 -9.10 -1.57
N GLN A 92 -13.04 -8.54 -2.76
CA GLN A 92 -13.37 -9.19 -4.02
C GLN A 92 -12.24 -10.13 -4.47
N ASP A 93 -12.54 -11.13 -5.30
CA ASP A 93 -11.50 -12.06 -5.79
C ASP A 93 -10.43 -11.36 -6.64
N SER A 94 -10.77 -10.25 -7.29
CA SER A 94 -9.81 -9.38 -7.98
C SER A 94 -8.76 -8.77 -7.06
N ASP A 95 -9.06 -8.68 -5.76
CA ASP A 95 -8.20 -8.00 -4.79
C ASP A 95 -7.02 -8.89 -4.35
N PHE A 96 -7.13 -10.21 -4.53
CA PHE A 96 -6.06 -11.15 -4.21
C PHE A 96 -4.79 -10.92 -5.04
N GLY A 97 -4.90 -10.30 -6.22
CA GLY A 97 -3.74 -9.92 -7.03
C GLY A 97 -2.85 -8.85 -6.38
N PHE A 98 -3.33 -8.14 -5.36
CA PHE A 98 -2.59 -7.08 -4.67
C PHE A 98 -2.03 -7.51 -3.31
N LEU A 99 -2.38 -8.72 -2.86
CA LEU A 99 -2.01 -9.25 -1.55
C LEU A 99 -0.85 -10.24 -1.66
N THR A 100 -0.02 -10.31 -0.63
CA THR A 100 1.00 -11.36 -0.55
C THR A 100 0.38 -12.76 -0.38
N PRO A 101 1.03 -13.83 -0.88
CA PRO A 101 0.45 -15.18 -0.87
C PRO A 101 0.00 -15.67 0.50
N HIS A 102 0.81 -15.41 1.54
CA HIS A 102 0.48 -15.83 2.90
C HIS A 102 -0.77 -15.14 3.46
N ILE A 103 -1.03 -13.88 3.06
CA ILE A 103 -2.23 -13.15 3.47
C ILE A 103 -3.46 -13.66 2.73
N VAL A 104 -3.32 -13.98 1.44
CA VAL A 104 -4.38 -14.64 0.66
C VAL A 104 -4.79 -15.96 1.31
N ASP A 105 -3.82 -16.78 1.74
CA ASP A 105 -4.08 -18.04 2.43
C ASP A 105 -4.82 -17.81 3.75
N MET A 106 -4.39 -16.84 4.55
CA MET A 106 -5.03 -16.48 5.82
C MET A 106 -6.46 -15.99 5.61
N ILE A 107 -6.70 -15.07 4.67
CA ILE A 107 -8.04 -14.53 4.37
C ILE A 107 -8.95 -15.64 3.83
N SER A 108 -8.44 -16.51 2.97
CA SER A 108 -9.18 -17.65 2.42
C SER A 108 -9.58 -18.63 3.52
N PHE A 109 -8.72 -18.85 4.50
CA PHE A 109 -9.03 -19.65 5.68
C PHE A 109 -10.10 -19.00 6.55
N LEU A 110 -9.94 -17.71 6.87
CA LEU A 110 -10.91 -16.98 7.69
C LEU A 110 -12.29 -16.97 7.04
N ARG A 111 -12.37 -16.79 5.71
CA ARG A 111 -13.62 -16.84 4.93
C ARG A 111 -14.29 -18.21 4.98
N GLN A 112 -13.51 -19.30 5.00
CA GLN A 112 -14.05 -20.65 5.14
C GLN A 112 -14.54 -20.93 6.55
N LYS A 113 -13.78 -20.50 7.56
CA LYS A 113 -14.15 -20.59 8.99
C LYS A 113 -15.44 -19.84 9.29
N GLU A 114 -15.58 -18.62 8.75
CA GLU A 114 -16.81 -17.82 8.87
C GLU A 114 -18.03 -18.54 8.28
N LYS A 115 -17.85 -19.21 7.14
CA LYS A 115 -18.90 -20.00 6.47
C LYS A 115 -19.17 -21.36 7.13
N GLY A 116 -18.60 -21.63 8.30
CA GLY A 116 -18.83 -22.85 9.08
C GLY A 116 -18.31 -24.13 8.40
N LYS A 117 -17.37 -24.01 7.46
CA LYS A 117 -16.71 -25.18 6.87
C LYS A 117 -15.64 -25.67 7.83
N ASP A 118 -15.65 -26.96 8.17
CA ASP A 118 -14.55 -27.59 8.90
C ASP A 118 -13.30 -27.56 8.02
N VAL A 119 -12.44 -26.58 8.28
CA VAL A 119 -11.15 -26.48 7.60
C VAL A 119 -10.16 -27.36 8.33
N LEU A 120 -9.85 -28.50 7.74
CA LEU A 120 -8.66 -29.26 8.11
C LEU A 120 -7.44 -28.36 7.83
N VAL A 121 -6.71 -28.00 8.89
CA VAL A 121 -5.45 -27.21 8.88
C VAL A 121 -4.32 -27.91 8.10
N GLN A 122 -4.62 -28.94 7.33
CA GLN A 122 -3.67 -29.85 6.68
C GLN A 122 -2.73 -29.19 5.65
N ASN A 123 -2.99 -27.93 5.25
CA ASN A 123 -2.17 -27.21 4.27
C ASN A 123 -1.45 -25.97 4.81
N PHE A 124 -1.53 -25.67 6.11
CA PHE A 124 -0.73 -24.57 6.65
C PHE A 124 0.70 -25.02 6.91
N SER A 125 1.67 -24.26 6.38
CA SER A 125 3.03 -24.36 6.89
C SER A 125 3.00 -24.05 8.40
N SER A 126 3.85 -24.70 9.17
CA SER A 126 3.94 -24.48 10.63
C SER A 126 4.10 -23.00 10.98
N ASP A 127 4.72 -22.22 10.08
CA ASP A 127 4.99 -20.80 10.31
C ASP A 127 3.78 -19.91 10.05
N LEU A 128 2.93 -20.26 9.07
CA LEU A 128 1.71 -19.51 8.82
C LEU A 128 0.71 -19.71 9.98
N ALA A 129 0.61 -20.94 10.50
CA ALA A 129 -0.23 -21.23 11.67
C ALA A 129 0.18 -20.38 12.89
N LYS A 130 1.48 -20.32 13.20
CA LYS A 130 2.03 -19.47 14.28
C LYS A 130 1.72 -17.99 14.06
N ARG A 131 1.80 -17.51 12.81
CA ARG A 131 1.52 -16.11 12.51
C ARG A 131 0.04 -15.76 12.67
N LEU A 132 -0.85 -16.64 12.24
CA LEU A 132 -2.28 -16.47 12.46
C LEU A 132 -2.63 -16.49 13.95
N GLU A 133 -2.02 -17.40 14.72
CA GLU A 133 -2.17 -17.45 16.18
C GLU A 133 -1.69 -16.15 16.84
N TYR A 134 -0.50 -15.66 16.48
CA TYR A 134 0.02 -14.38 16.94
C TYR A 134 -0.93 -13.21 16.65
N LEU A 135 -1.48 -13.14 15.43
CA LEU A 135 -2.42 -12.08 15.04
C LEU A 135 -3.77 -12.22 15.74
N SER A 136 -4.22 -13.44 16.04
CA SER A 136 -5.40 -13.69 16.88
C SER A 136 -5.20 -13.11 18.27
N ILE A 137 -4.09 -13.44 18.92
CA ILE A 137 -3.76 -12.91 20.26
C ILE A 137 -3.67 -11.38 20.24
N LYS A 138 -3.03 -10.82 19.21
CA LYS A 138 -2.94 -9.36 19.04
C LYS A 138 -4.32 -8.72 18.89
N SER A 139 -5.23 -9.34 18.14
CA SER A 139 -6.60 -8.86 17.99
C SER A 139 -7.38 -8.88 19.30
N GLU A 140 -7.21 -9.93 20.11
CA GLU A 140 -7.85 -10.06 21.42
C GLU A 140 -7.34 -9.01 22.42
N ALA A 141 -6.03 -8.76 22.41
CA ALA A 141 -5.43 -7.72 23.24
C ALA A 141 -5.97 -6.32 22.93
N GLU A 142 -6.18 -6.00 21.64
CA GLU A 142 -6.80 -4.73 21.25
C GLU A 142 -8.26 -4.60 21.70
N ILE A 143 -9.04 -5.69 21.64
CA ILE A 143 -10.41 -5.71 22.17
C ILE A 143 -10.41 -5.42 23.67
N ALA A 144 -9.51 -6.06 24.43
CA ALA A 144 -9.39 -5.86 25.87
C ALA A 144 -8.99 -4.41 26.23
N LEU A 145 -8.18 -3.75 25.41
CA LEU A 145 -7.80 -2.33 25.59
C LEU A 145 -8.91 -1.36 25.14
N ALA A 146 -9.75 -1.77 24.18
CA ALA A 146 -10.83 -0.95 23.64
C ALA A 146 -12.08 -0.93 24.53
N THR A 147 -12.29 -1.92 25.40
CA THR A 147 -13.42 -1.93 26.34
C THR A 147 -13.28 -0.81 27.36
N PRO A 148 -14.17 0.20 27.38
CA PRO A 148 -14.17 1.20 28.42
C PRO A 148 -14.67 0.56 29.71
N GLU A 149 -13.91 0.67 30.80
CA GLU A 149 -14.33 0.24 32.15
C GLU A 149 -15.58 1.01 32.65
N ASP A 150 -15.96 2.09 31.96
CA ASP A 150 -17.01 3.01 32.40
C ASP A 150 -18.28 2.93 31.52
N PRO A 151 -19.35 2.24 31.99
CA PRO A 151 -20.63 2.18 31.31
C PRO A 151 -21.34 3.55 31.20
N ALA A 152 -20.93 4.58 31.95
CA ALA A 152 -21.50 5.92 31.86
C ALA A 152 -21.07 6.69 30.59
N LYS A 153 -19.89 6.40 30.03
CA LYS A 153 -19.42 6.99 28.76
C LYS A 153 -20.17 6.50 27.52
N LYS A 154 -20.87 5.37 27.61
CA LYS A 154 -21.63 4.77 26.50
C LYS A 154 -22.97 5.47 26.24
N LYS A 155 -23.43 6.34 27.15
CA LYS A 155 -24.83 6.80 27.17
C LYS A 155 -25.12 8.13 26.46
N MET A 156 -24.16 8.72 25.77
CA MET A 156 -24.40 10.03 25.14
C MET A 156 -23.59 10.17 23.86
N ASP A 157 -24.12 9.66 22.75
CA ASP A 157 -23.96 10.22 21.41
C ASP A 157 -24.70 9.31 20.40
N TRP A 158 -25.88 9.73 19.95
CA TRP A 158 -26.63 9.04 18.88
C TRP A 158 -26.02 9.30 17.49
N MET A 159 -24.96 10.12 17.39
CA MET A 159 -24.14 10.33 16.20
C MET A 159 -22.83 9.52 16.21
N LYS A 160 -22.50 8.83 17.30
CA LYS A 160 -21.24 8.08 17.36
C LYS A 160 -21.35 6.81 16.55
N LYS A 161 -20.41 6.63 15.62
CA LYS A 161 -20.28 5.39 14.85
C LYS A 161 -20.20 4.20 15.79
N SER A 162 -20.86 3.12 15.40
CA SER A 162 -20.68 1.86 16.11
C SER A 162 -19.24 1.37 15.93
N GLU A 163 -18.73 0.61 16.89
CA GLU A 163 -17.40 -0.01 16.76
C GLU A 163 -17.29 -0.83 15.47
N ALA A 164 -18.37 -1.48 15.04
CA ALA A 164 -18.41 -2.23 13.79
C ALA A 164 -18.21 -1.32 12.56
N GLU A 165 -18.81 -0.13 12.55
CA GLU A 165 -18.63 0.86 11.47
C GLU A 165 -17.21 1.42 11.46
N GLU A 166 -16.62 1.69 12.62
CA GLU A 166 -15.21 2.15 12.71
C GLU A 166 -14.25 1.07 12.19
N ILE A 167 -14.47 -0.20 12.57
CA ILE A 167 -13.66 -1.34 12.09
C ILE A 167 -13.85 -1.54 10.58
N GLU A 168 -15.07 -1.41 10.05
CA GLU A 168 -15.34 -1.51 8.61
C GLU A 168 -14.63 -0.41 7.82
N GLU A 169 -14.69 0.84 8.29
CA GLU A 169 -14.03 1.98 7.63
C GLU A 169 -12.51 1.80 7.61
N GLU A 170 -11.93 1.38 8.72
CA GLU A 170 -10.49 1.09 8.80
C GLU A 170 -10.12 -0.06 7.86
N PHE A 171 -10.94 -1.10 7.81
CA PHE A 171 -10.72 -2.24 6.91
C PHE A 171 -10.70 -1.80 5.44
N ARG A 172 -11.67 -0.97 5.04
CA ARG A 172 -11.73 -0.40 3.69
C ARG A 172 -10.53 0.50 3.41
N ALA A 173 -10.07 1.28 4.38
CA ALA A 173 -8.89 2.11 4.25
C ALA A 173 -7.61 1.28 4.04
N CYS A 174 -7.39 0.24 4.83
CA CYS A 174 -6.27 -0.68 4.67
C CYS A 174 -6.29 -1.34 3.27
N LEU A 175 -7.44 -1.86 2.85
CA LEU A 175 -7.58 -2.50 1.54
C LEU A 175 -7.30 -1.52 0.39
N ARG A 176 -7.78 -0.26 0.51
CA ARG A 176 -7.50 0.81 -0.46
C ARG A 176 -6.01 1.13 -0.52
N GLU A 177 -5.34 1.26 0.63
CA GLU A 177 -3.92 1.57 0.70
C GLU A 177 -3.06 0.46 0.08
N ILE A 178 -3.38 -0.81 0.37
CA ILE A 178 -2.71 -1.98 -0.23
C ILE A 178 -2.84 -1.92 -1.76
N LYS A 179 -4.06 -1.71 -2.28
CA LYS A 179 -4.31 -1.57 -3.73
C LYS A 179 -3.48 -0.43 -4.31
N THR A 180 -3.56 0.77 -3.74
CA THR A 180 -2.82 1.94 -4.22
C THR A 180 -1.31 1.70 -4.26
N ALA A 181 -0.76 1.06 -3.23
CA ALA A 181 0.65 0.71 -3.17
C ALA A 181 1.03 -0.31 -4.26
N ALA A 182 0.22 -1.35 -4.44
CA ALA A 182 0.46 -2.37 -5.46
C ALA A 182 0.37 -1.82 -6.89
N PHE A 183 -0.61 -0.93 -7.17
CA PHE A 183 -0.70 -0.23 -8.45
C PHE A 183 0.53 0.63 -8.72
N LYS A 184 0.99 1.39 -7.71
CA LYS A 184 2.20 2.21 -7.84
C LYS A 184 3.41 1.34 -8.17
N ASN A 185 3.63 0.27 -7.40
CA ASN A 185 4.73 -0.66 -7.64
C ASN A 185 4.67 -1.29 -9.04
N LYS A 186 3.47 -1.62 -9.52
CA LYS A 186 3.28 -2.21 -10.85
C LYS A 186 3.58 -1.22 -11.97
N LEU A 187 3.14 0.03 -11.83
CA LEU A 187 3.46 1.10 -12.80
C LEU A 187 4.96 1.41 -12.82
N ASP A 188 5.62 1.39 -11.66
CA ASP A 188 7.07 1.57 -11.54
C ASP A 188 7.82 0.41 -12.23
N GLU A 189 7.39 -0.84 -12.03
CA GLU A 189 7.93 -2.03 -12.70
C GLU A 189 7.79 -1.95 -14.22
N ILE A 190 6.59 -1.61 -14.72
CA ILE A 190 6.35 -1.45 -16.17
C ILE A 190 7.22 -0.31 -16.72
N SER A 191 7.33 0.81 -16.01
CA SER A 191 8.17 1.94 -16.41
C SER A 191 9.64 1.56 -16.52
N GLN A 192 10.14 0.73 -15.60
CA GLN A 192 11.51 0.22 -15.67
C GLN A 192 11.71 -0.70 -16.88
N LYS A 193 10.77 -1.62 -17.14
CA LYS A 193 10.81 -2.51 -18.30
C LYS A 193 10.75 -1.75 -19.63
N ILE A 194 10.01 -0.65 -19.70
CA ILE A 194 9.98 0.22 -20.88
C ILE A 194 11.38 0.78 -21.14
N LYS A 195 12.04 1.35 -20.12
CA LYS A 195 13.40 1.88 -20.24
C LYS A 195 14.39 0.81 -20.72
N GLU A 196 14.31 -0.40 -20.15
CA GLU A 196 15.15 -1.52 -20.56
C GLU A 196 14.90 -1.94 -22.02
N ALA A 197 13.64 -1.99 -22.46
CA ALA A 197 13.27 -2.32 -23.82
C ALA A 197 13.68 -1.23 -24.84
N GLU A 198 13.64 0.05 -24.45
CA GLU A 198 14.13 1.18 -25.26
C GLU A 198 15.65 1.10 -25.45
N VAL A 199 16.41 0.84 -24.38
CA VAL A 199 17.86 0.62 -24.46
C VAL A 199 18.19 -0.61 -25.32
N GLY A 200 17.40 -1.68 -25.18
CA GLY A 200 17.49 -2.89 -25.99
C GLY A 200 17.02 -2.72 -27.44
N LYS A 201 16.54 -1.53 -27.85
CA LYS A 201 15.99 -1.21 -29.18
C LYS A 201 14.91 -2.22 -29.64
N ASN A 202 14.03 -2.62 -28.74
CA ASN A 202 12.92 -3.53 -29.05
C ASN A 202 11.59 -2.76 -29.14
N PRO A 203 11.24 -2.20 -30.31
CA PRO A 203 10.07 -1.32 -30.46
C PRO A 203 8.75 -2.05 -30.25
N GLU A 204 8.66 -3.34 -30.58
CA GLU A 204 7.46 -4.15 -30.34
C GLU A 204 7.18 -4.30 -28.83
N MET A 205 8.24 -4.56 -28.05
CA MET A 205 8.12 -4.69 -26.59
C MET A 205 7.77 -3.36 -25.93
N VAL A 206 8.34 -2.25 -26.40
CA VAL A 206 8.01 -0.89 -25.90
C VAL A 206 6.53 -0.57 -26.13
N LEU A 207 6.00 -0.80 -27.34
CA LEU A 207 4.59 -0.55 -27.65
C LEU A 207 3.65 -1.39 -26.79
N ARG A 208 4.01 -2.67 -26.56
CA ARG A 208 3.23 -3.57 -25.69
C ARG A 208 3.21 -3.06 -24.25
N LEU A 209 4.36 -2.71 -23.69
CA LEU A 209 4.48 -2.25 -22.31
C LEU A 209 3.82 -0.86 -22.11
N MET A 210 3.89 0.03 -23.10
CA MET A 210 3.18 1.31 -23.05
C MET A 210 1.66 1.12 -23.04
N LYS A 211 1.14 0.14 -23.79
CA LYS A 211 -0.28 -0.22 -23.75
C LYS A 211 -0.66 -0.74 -22.36
N GLU A 212 0.13 -1.66 -21.82
CA GLU A 212 -0.08 -2.19 -20.46
C GLU A 212 -0.04 -1.09 -19.40
N PHE A 213 0.92 -0.16 -19.48
CA PHE A 213 1.01 1.01 -18.60
C PHE A 213 -0.27 1.86 -18.65
N ASN A 214 -0.75 2.18 -19.85
CA ASN A 214 -1.96 2.99 -20.03
C ASN A 214 -3.22 2.29 -19.48
N ASP A 215 -3.33 0.97 -19.67
CA ASP A 215 -4.45 0.18 -19.16
C ASP A 215 -4.44 0.12 -17.63
N PHE A 216 -3.27 -0.04 -17.00
CA PHE A 216 -3.12 0.01 -15.53
C PHE A 216 -3.34 1.41 -14.95
N SER A 217 -2.89 2.46 -15.66
CA SER A 217 -3.09 3.85 -15.22
C SER A 217 -4.57 4.23 -15.18
N LYS A 218 -5.38 3.75 -16.13
CA LYS A 218 -6.83 3.98 -16.13
C LYS A 218 -7.53 3.28 -14.97
N GLN A 219 -7.20 2.01 -14.73
CA GLN A 219 -7.75 1.25 -13.60
C GLN A 219 -7.48 1.91 -12.24
N LYS A 220 -6.32 2.54 -12.08
CA LYS A 220 -5.99 3.30 -10.86
C LYS A 220 -6.92 4.51 -10.67
N THR A 221 -7.19 5.27 -11.73
CA THR A 221 -8.08 6.44 -11.66
C THR A 221 -9.50 6.05 -11.25
N ASP A 222 -9.99 4.90 -11.70
CA ASP A 222 -11.31 4.39 -11.33
C ASP A 222 -11.41 3.99 -9.84
N LEU A 223 -10.29 3.60 -9.21
CA LEU A 223 -10.22 3.27 -7.78
C LEU A 223 -10.21 4.50 -6.86
N GLU A 224 -9.77 5.66 -7.35
CA GLU A 224 -9.73 6.92 -6.59
C GLU A 224 -11.09 7.64 -6.59
N ILE A 225 -12.03 7.25 -7.47
CA ILE A 225 -13.36 7.86 -7.64
C ILE A 225 -14.45 7.18 -6.76
N ILE A 226 -14.12 6.06 -6.08
CA ILE A 226 -15.02 5.29 -5.19
C ILE A 226 -14.64 5.50 -3.71
#